data_AF-A0AAU6JMV5-F1
#
_entry.id   AF-A0AAU6JMV5-F1
#
_cell.length_a   1.000
_cell.length_b   1.000
_cell.length_c   1.000
_cell.angle_alpha   90.00
_cell.angle_beta   90.00
_cell.angle_gamma   90.00
#
_symmetry.space_group_name_H-M   'P 1'
#
loop_
_entity.id
_entity.type
_entity.pdbx_description
1 polymer ?
#
loop_
_entity_poly.entity_id
_entity_poly.type
_entity_poly.pdbx_seq_one_letter_code
_entity_poly.pdbx_strand_id
1 'polypeptide(L)'
;MGGDIGGRDGDSDGIEREYRKRRKLPRGVFVYPACTMSYCLLQFNRSSSVPGWAKAVLLAVIVTALARWTVYLRRGHTLVEAHGISVRGAVIERRWAWHDIYDIRTQPVPKGPSHRRKWLVHLYDTDGRRFLLPHVDDWQLDDPPAEVDELRTVAARHRGMTWEPRPATEARIRRRAAHRKAWERAVTGALVVLLCTFLLSLVLVITTDDAPALLLLLWIPLAAFALLSAFLHWRCARTVANA
;
A
#
# COMPACT_ATOMS: atom_id res chain seq x y z
N MET A 1 32.30 3.79 9.00
CA MET A 1 32.04 2.59 9.84
C MET A 1 31.32 1.57 8.98
N GLY A 2 32.09 0.81 8.19
CA GLY A 2 31.61 -0.33 7.43
C GLY A 2 31.56 -1.53 8.37
N GLY A 3 30.37 -2.11 8.51
CA GLY A 3 30.17 -3.35 9.24
C GLY A 3 30.56 -4.51 8.33
N ASP A 4 31.63 -5.18 8.73
CA ASP A 4 32.10 -6.46 8.24
C ASP A 4 30.96 -7.50 8.37
N ILE A 5 30.49 -8.04 7.24
CA ILE A 5 29.49 -9.10 7.22
C ILE A 5 30.24 -10.40 7.10
N GLY A 6 30.30 -11.12 8.22
CA GLY A 6 30.88 -12.45 8.31
C GLY A 6 30.36 -13.35 7.21
N GLY A 7 31.31 -13.81 6.39
CA GLY A 7 31.15 -14.97 5.53
C GLY A 7 30.76 -16.16 6.38
N ARG A 8 29.56 -16.68 6.11
CA ARG A 8 29.21 -18.05 6.42
C ARG A 8 29.03 -18.73 5.07
N ASP A 9 30.16 -19.13 4.51
CA ASP A 9 30.23 -20.05 3.38
C ASP A 9 29.61 -21.37 3.82
N GLY A 10 28.55 -21.73 3.11
CA GLY A 10 27.81 -22.96 3.29
C GLY A 10 26.87 -23.15 2.11
N ASP A 11 27.45 -23.25 0.91
CA ASP A 11 26.94 -24.01 -0.24
C ASP A 11 25.42 -23.97 -0.48
N SER A 12 24.79 -22.81 -0.27
CA SER A 12 23.45 -22.54 -0.72
C SER A 12 23.60 -21.93 -2.11
N ASP A 13 23.40 -22.77 -3.13
CA ASP A 13 23.06 -22.38 -4.51
C ASP A 13 22.37 -21.00 -4.47
N GLY A 14 23.01 -19.94 -5.02
CA GLY A 14 22.92 -18.52 -4.60
C GLY A 14 21.56 -17.80 -4.64
N ILE A 15 20.55 -18.36 -3.98
CA ILE A 15 19.13 -18.06 -4.14
C ILE A 15 18.55 -17.41 -2.88
N GLU A 16 19.11 -17.71 -1.71
CA GLU A 16 18.61 -17.18 -0.46
C GLU A 16 18.97 -15.69 -0.30
N ARG A 17 17.96 -14.83 -0.44
CA ARG A 17 18.11 -13.37 -0.28
C ARG A 17 17.11 -12.84 0.74
N GLU A 18 17.63 -12.26 1.81
CA GLU A 18 16.81 -11.53 2.78
C GLU A 18 16.86 -10.02 2.50
N TYR A 19 15.73 -9.47 2.06
CA TYR A 19 15.51 -8.03 2.00
C TYR A 19 14.86 -7.57 3.30
N ARG A 20 15.71 -7.08 4.20
CA ARG A 20 15.30 -6.35 5.39
C ARG A 20 15.53 -4.86 5.21
N LYS A 21 14.89 -4.07 6.06
CA LYS A 21 15.17 -2.65 6.18
C LYS A 21 16.66 -2.40 6.52
N ARG A 22 17.47 -1.99 5.54
CA ARG A 22 18.88 -1.61 5.67
C ARG A 22 19.06 -0.12 5.97
N ARG A 23 18.29 0.75 5.30
CA ARG A 23 18.45 2.21 5.47
C ARG A 23 17.65 2.73 6.67
N LYS A 24 18.27 3.63 7.44
CA LYS A 24 17.58 4.40 8.48
C LYS A 24 16.49 5.24 7.81
N LEU A 25 15.28 5.24 8.39
CA LEU A 25 14.23 6.14 7.90
C LEU A 25 14.71 7.58 8.07
N PRO A 26 14.48 8.46 7.07
CA PRO A 26 14.80 9.86 7.23
C PRO A 26 14.07 10.40 8.47
N ARG A 27 14.77 11.16 9.31
CA ARG A 27 14.23 11.66 10.60
C ARG A 27 12.90 12.39 10.43
N GLY A 28 12.72 13.09 9.30
CA GLY A 28 11.48 13.77 8.93
C GLY A 28 10.23 12.88 8.89
N VAL A 29 10.38 11.57 8.63
CA VAL A 29 9.26 10.61 8.66
C VAL A 29 8.66 10.47 10.05
N PHE A 30 9.44 10.70 11.11
CA PHE A 30 8.95 10.65 12.49
C PHE A 30 8.37 11.99 12.96
N VAL A 31 8.72 13.11 12.32
CA VAL A 31 8.26 14.44 12.73
C VAL A 31 6.75 14.57 12.58
N TYR A 32 6.20 14.21 11.42
CA TYR A 32 4.75 14.29 11.18
C TYR A 32 3.92 13.47 12.20
N PRO A 33 4.14 12.15 12.38
CA PRO A 33 3.37 11.38 13.35
C PRO A 33 3.60 11.84 14.79
N ALA A 34 4.80 12.30 15.14
CA ALA A 34 5.06 12.88 16.46
C ALA A 34 4.24 14.17 16.68
N CYS A 35 4.22 15.09 15.71
CA CYS A 35 3.41 16.30 15.77
C CYS A 35 1.90 15.99 15.84
N THR A 36 1.42 15.05 15.02
CA THR A 36 0.01 14.60 15.08
C THR A 36 -0.32 14.01 16.44
N MET A 37 0.54 13.16 16.99
CA MET A 37 0.36 12.58 18.32
C MET A 37 0.31 13.65 19.41
N SER A 38 1.25 14.59 19.40
CA SER A 38 1.29 15.71 20.35
C SER A 38 0.03 16.58 20.24
N TYR A 39 -0.41 16.90 19.02
CA TYR A 39 -1.64 17.65 18.80
C TYR A 39 -2.86 16.91 19.35
N CYS A 40 -2.97 15.60 19.11
CA CYS A 40 -4.04 14.79 19.67
C CYS A 40 -4.00 14.83 21.20
N LEU A 41 -2.84 14.60 21.83
CA LEU A 41 -2.72 14.63 23.30
C LEU A 41 -3.11 16.00 23.90
N LEU A 42 -2.73 17.10 23.25
CA LEU A 42 -3.12 18.45 23.66
C LEU A 42 -4.64 18.66 23.58
N GLN A 43 -5.28 18.15 22.52
CA GLN A 43 -6.74 18.25 22.36
C GLN A 43 -7.52 17.38 23.35
N PHE A 44 -6.94 16.29 23.83
CA PHE A 44 -7.55 15.49 24.90
C PHE A 44 -7.57 16.24 26.23
N ASN A 45 -6.51 17.00 26.51
CA ASN A 45 -6.35 17.73 27.77
C ASN A 45 -7.18 19.03 27.80
N ARG A 46 -7.58 19.57 26.64
CA ARG A 46 -8.55 20.67 26.61
C ARG A 46 -9.93 20.16 27.04
N SER A 47 -10.58 20.94 27.91
CA SER A 47 -12.00 20.82 28.26
C SER A 47 -12.86 21.12 27.02
N SER A 48 -12.86 20.19 26.08
CA SER A 48 -13.61 20.26 24.84
C SER A 48 -14.99 19.62 25.01
N SER A 49 -15.95 20.11 24.24
CA SER A 49 -17.33 19.59 24.11
C SER A 49 -17.41 18.18 23.49
N VAL A 50 -16.26 17.55 23.18
CA VAL A 50 -16.22 16.22 22.56
C VAL A 50 -16.50 15.15 23.63
N PRO A 51 -17.48 14.25 23.41
CA PRO A 51 -17.79 13.17 24.33
C PRO A 51 -16.55 12.33 24.68
N GLY A 52 -16.42 11.94 25.95
CA GLY A 52 -15.25 11.18 26.43
C GLY A 52 -15.03 9.84 25.71
N TRP A 53 -16.10 9.17 25.27
CA TRP A 53 -15.99 7.92 24.50
C TRP A 53 -15.34 8.14 23.13
N ALA A 54 -15.63 9.27 22.46
CA ALA A 54 -15.08 9.58 21.15
C ALA A 54 -13.57 9.84 21.25
N LYS A 55 -13.16 10.53 22.32
CA LYS A 55 -11.76 10.65 22.72
C LYS A 55 -11.13 9.26 22.91
N ALA A 56 -11.72 8.39 23.73
CA ALA A 56 -11.18 7.03 23.96
C ALA A 56 -11.01 6.21 22.66
N VAL A 57 -11.99 6.24 21.75
CA VAL A 57 -11.91 5.56 20.45
C VAL A 57 -10.77 6.13 19.60
N LEU A 58 -10.63 7.45 19.50
CA LEU A 58 -9.55 8.08 18.75
C LEU A 58 -8.17 7.68 19.29
N LEU A 59 -8.01 7.69 20.61
CA LEU A 59 -6.76 7.26 21.26
C LEU A 59 -6.45 5.80 20.93
N ALA A 60 -7.44 4.91 21.04
CA ALA A 60 -7.29 3.50 20.72
C ALA A 60 -6.87 3.28 19.25
N VAL A 61 -7.45 4.03 18.31
CA VAL A 61 -7.07 3.99 16.88
C VAL A 61 -5.62 4.42 16.69
N ILE A 62 -5.20 5.53 17.30
CA ILE A 62 -3.83 6.04 17.18
C ILE A 62 -2.82 5.06 17.77
N VAL A 63 -3.07 4.57 18.99
CA VAL A 63 -2.21 3.58 19.66
C VAL A 63 -2.09 2.31 18.83
N THR A 64 -3.22 1.80 18.30
CA THR A 64 -3.23 0.60 17.44
C THR A 64 -2.44 0.83 16.16
N ALA A 65 -2.59 1.99 15.52
CA ALA A 65 -1.84 2.34 14.31
C ALA A 65 -0.32 2.40 14.57
N LEU A 66 0.10 3.02 15.68
CA LEU A 66 1.50 3.11 16.09
C LEU A 66 2.07 1.74 16.46
N ALA A 67 1.33 0.93 17.21
CA ALA A 67 1.72 -0.43 17.54
C ALA A 67 1.91 -1.27 16.27
N ARG A 68 0.94 -1.24 15.34
CA ARG A 68 1.02 -1.93 14.05
C ARG A 68 2.22 -1.45 13.23
N TRP A 69 2.45 -0.14 13.15
CA TRP A 69 3.60 0.45 12.46
C TRP A 69 4.93 -0.01 13.08
N THR A 70 5.01 -0.03 14.40
CA THR A 70 6.20 -0.46 15.13
C THR A 70 6.50 -1.94 14.89
N VAL A 71 5.48 -2.80 14.97
CA VAL A 71 5.61 -4.22 14.65
C VAL A 71 6.03 -4.42 13.20
N TYR A 72 5.43 -3.66 12.25
CA TYR A 72 5.83 -3.66 10.85
C TYR A 72 7.31 -3.33 10.67
N LEU A 73 7.81 -2.28 11.32
CA LEU A 73 9.22 -1.89 11.21
C LEU A 73 10.20 -2.92 11.79
N ARG A 74 9.77 -3.71 12.79
CA ARG A 74 10.62 -4.74 13.42
C ARG A 74 10.60 -6.07 12.69
N ARG A 75 9.41 -6.52 12.26
CA ARG A 75 9.17 -7.84 11.66
C ARG A 75 9.15 -7.82 10.13
N GLY A 76 8.97 -6.66 9.51
CA GLY A 76 8.89 -6.54 8.06
C GLY A 76 10.18 -6.99 7.37
N HIS A 77 10.07 -8.03 6.54
CA HIS A 77 11.11 -8.46 5.61
C HIS A 77 10.47 -9.18 4.41
N THR A 78 11.19 -9.17 3.30
CA THR A 78 10.91 -10.03 2.14
C THR A 78 12.05 -11.03 2.04
N LEU A 79 11.74 -12.32 2.04
CA LEU A 79 12.74 -13.38 1.97
C LEU A 79 12.48 -14.17 0.69
N VAL A 80 13.54 -14.33 -0.11
CA VAL A 80 13.54 -15.13 -1.33
C VAL A 80 14.29 -16.42 -1.02
N GLU A 81 13.62 -17.54 -1.18
CA GLU A 81 14.13 -18.90 -0.92
C GLU A 81 14.11 -19.72 -2.21
N ALA A 82 14.76 -20.88 -2.19
CA ALA A 82 14.68 -21.85 -3.28
C ALA A 82 13.25 -22.29 -3.62
N HIS A 83 12.32 -22.23 -2.67
CA HIS A 83 10.92 -22.64 -2.87
C HIS A 83 10.03 -21.51 -3.40
N GLY A 84 10.43 -20.24 -3.19
CA GLY A 84 9.61 -19.10 -3.59
C GLY A 84 9.93 -17.81 -2.86
N ILE A 85 8.95 -16.92 -2.79
CA ILE A 85 9.06 -15.61 -2.13
C ILE A 85 8.12 -15.58 -0.93
N SER A 86 8.63 -15.18 0.23
CA SER A 86 7.82 -14.87 1.39
C SER A 86 7.90 -13.37 1.72
N VAL A 87 6.75 -12.76 2.02
CA VAL A 87 6.66 -11.40 2.51
C VAL A 87 6.01 -11.44 3.88
N ARG A 88 6.78 -10.99 4.87
CA ARG A 88 6.28 -10.85 6.22
C ARG A 88 5.87 -9.40 6.47
N GLY A 89 4.57 -9.20 6.70
CA GLY A 89 4.03 -7.91 7.11
C GLY A 89 4.07 -7.73 8.64
N ALA A 90 3.28 -6.78 9.13
CA ALA A 90 3.15 -6.55 10.57
C ALA A 90 2.50 -7.75 11.30
N VAL A 91 1.44 -8.28 10.70
CA VAL A 91 0.58 -9.31 11.32
C VAL A 91 0.45 -10.53 10.41
N ILE A 92 0.48 -10.34 9.10
CA ILE A 92 0.23 -11.39 8.11
C ILE A 92 1.53 -11.71 7.39
N GLU A 93 1.82 -12.99 7.29
CA GLU A 93 2.85 -13.54 6.42
C GLU A 93 2.19 -14.11 5.16
N ARG A 94 2.77 -13.85 4.00
CA ARG A 94 2.31 -14.39 2.72
C ARG A 94 3.49 -15.07 2.03
N ARG A 95 3.23 -16.24 1.46
CA ARG A 95 4.22 -17.03 0.74
C ARG A 95 3.68 -17.32 -0.66
N TRP A 96 4.56 -17.29 -1.64
CA TRP A 96 4.28 -17.62 -3.03
C TRP A 96 5.34 -18.60 -3.50
N ALA A 97 4.92 -19.77 -3.95
CA ALA A 97 5.86 -20.70 -4.57
C ALA A 97 6.27 -20.18 -5.95
N TRP A 98 7.47 -20.53 -6.43
CA TRP A 98 7.95 -20.05 -7.73
C TRP A 98 7.00 -20.34 -8.90
N HIS A 99 6.25 -21.45 -8.85
CA HIS A 99 5.29 -21.81 -9.89
C HIS A 99 4.04 -20.91 -9.90
N ASP A 100 3.65 -20.37 -8.74
CA ASP A 100 2.51 -19.43 -8.57
C ASP A 100 2.86 -18.02 -9.05
N ILE A 101 4.14 -17.69 -9.17
CA ILE A 101 4.57 -16.36 -9.58
C ILE A 101 4.50 -16.29 -11.11
N TYR A 102 3.71 -15.34 -11.63
CA TYR A 102 3.54 -15.07 -13.05
C TYR A 102 4.46 -13.97 -13.59
N ASP A 103 4.77 -12.93 -12.81
CA ASP A 103 5.80 -11.95 -13.15
C ASP A 103 6.22 -11.16 -11.90
N ILE A 104 7.40 -10.54 -11.93
CA ILE A 104 7.84 -9.57 -10.94
C ILE A 104 8.17 -8.29 -11.71
N ARG A 105 7.39 -7.21 -11.53
CA ARG A 105 7.56 -5.96 -12.27
C ARG A 105 8.01 -4.82 -11.38
N THR A 106 9.01 -4.09 -11.84
CA THR A 106 9.32 -2.75 -11.33
C THR A 106 8.35 -1.74 -11.94
N GLN A 107 7.79 -0.86 -11.11
CA GLN A 107 6.95 0.23 -11.56
C GLN A 107 7.49 1.55 -11.01
N PRO A 108 7.76 2.54 -11.88
CA PRO A 108 8.10 3.88 -11.41
C PRO A 108 6.86 4.50 -10.78
N VAL A 109 7.04 5.23 -9.68
CA VAL A 109 5.97 6.02 -9.06
C VAL A 109 5.86 7.34 -9.83
N PRO A 110 4.82 7.54 -10.67
CA PRO A 110 4.73 8.74 -11.49
C PRO A 110 4.53 9.96 -10.59
N LYS A 111 5.27 11.04 -10.85
CA LYS A 111 5.17 12.33 -10.15
C LYS A 111 5.44 12.24 -8.64
N GLY A 112 6.19 11.24 -8.18
CA GLY A 112 6.64 11.17 -6.79
C GLY A 112 7.65 12.29 -6.50
N PRO A 113 7.53 13.03 -5.37
CA PRO A 113 8.57 13.96 -4.95
C PRO A 113 9.89 13.21 -4.70
N SER A 114 11.03 13.88 -4.86
CA SER A 114 12.38 13.27 -4.85
C SER A 114 12.71 12.47 -3.58
N HIS A 115 12.08 12.79 -2.45
CA HIS A 115 12.26 12.12 -1.16
C HIS A 115 11.37 10.86 -0.98
N ARG A 116 10.47 10.56 -1.92
CA ARG A 116 9.65 9.35 -1.91
C ARG A 116 10.28 8.25 -2.75
N ARG A 117 9.77 7.03 -2.54
CA ARG A 117 10.13 5.85 -3.33
C ARG A 117 9.89 6.12 -4.81
N LYS A 118 10.94 6.02 -5.60
CA LYS A 118 10.90 6.16 -7.06
C LYS A 118 10.42 4.87 -7.71
N TRP A 119 10.76 3.71 -7.13
CA TRP A 119 10.48 2.40 -7.68
C TRP A 119 9.70 1.55 -6.68
N LEU A 120 8.65 0.91 -7.17
CA LEU A 120 7.89 -0.08 -6.42
C LEU A 120 7.91 -1.41 -7.17
N VAL A 121 8.36 -2.46 -6.49
CA VAL A 121 8.36 -3.80 -7.06
C VAL A 121 7.09 -4.54 -6.71
N HIS A 122 6.47 -5.13 -7.73
CA HIS A 122 5.22 -5.85 -7.61
C HIS A 122 5.37 -7.28 -8.10
N LEU A 123 4.93 -8.21 -7.28
CA LEU A 123 4.75 -9.61 -7.62
C LEU A 123 3.35 -9.79 -8.22
N TYR A 124 3.30 -10.45 -9.38
CA TYR A 124 2.10 -10.88 -10.04
C TYR A 124 1.97 -12.39 -9.93
N ASP A 125 0.85 -12.84 -9.43
CA ASP A 125 0.48 -14.26 -9.36
C ASP A 125 -0.11 -14.72 -10.72
N THR A 126 -0.09 -16.02 -11.01
CA THR A 126 -0.81 -16.70 -12.11
C THR A 126 -2.28 -16.29 -12.23
N ASP A 127 -2.92 -15.97 -11.10
CA ASP A 127 -4.27 -15.42 -11.04
C ASP A 127 -4.39 -13.98 -11.57
N GLY A 128 -3.26 -13.31 -11.84
CA GLY A 128 -3.18 -11.88 -12.10
C GLY A 128 -3.40 -11.01 -10.86
N ARG A 129 -3.19 -11.55 -9.65
CA ARG A 129 -3.22 -10.74 -8.40
C ARG A 129 -1.91 -9.98 -8.32
N ARG A 130 -1.96 -8.75 -7.79
CA ARG A 130 -0.79 -7.88 -7.61
C ARG A 130 -0.50 -7.76 -6.12
N PHE A 131 0.73 -8.06 -5.74
CA PHE A 131 1.24 -7.93 -4.39
C PHE A 131 2.46 -7.01 -4.40
N LEU A 132 2.50 -6.04 -3.49
CA LEU A 132 3.65 -5.17 -3.31
C LEU A 132 4.74 -5.93 -2.55
N LEU A 133 5.99 -5.83 -2.99
CA LEU A 133 7.16 -6.32 -2.25
C LEU A 133 7.76 -5.13 -1.47
N PRO A 134 7.39 -4.93 -0.19
CA PRO A 134 7.64 -3.67 0.51
C PRO A 134 9.10 -3.37 0.82
N HIS A 135 9.97 -4.37 0.72
CA HIS A 135 11.41 -4.28 1.01
C HIS A 135 12.29 -4.39 -0.24
N VAL A 136 11.70 -4.57 -1.42
CA VAL A 136 12.39 -4.54 -2.71
C VAL A 136 12.03 -3.20 -3.35
N ASP A 137 12.68 -2.13 -2.90
CA ASP A 137 12.45 -0.76 -3.35
C ASP A 137 13.75 0.06 -3.32
N ASP A 138 13.70 1.28 -3.84
CA ASP A 138 14.85 2.20 -3.92
C ASP A 138 15.29 2.76 -2.56
N TRP A 139 14.55 2.48 -1.50
CA TRP A 139 14.99 2.77 -0.14
C TRP A 139 15.86 1.66 0.44
N GLN A 140 15.79 0.43 -0.09
CA GLN A 140 16.63 -0.69 0.37
C GLN A 140 17.73 -1.05 -0.62
N LEU A 141 17.48 -0.87 -1.91
CA LEU A 141 18.35 -1.24 -3.01
C LEU A 141 18.79 0.00 -3.78
N ASP A 142 20.01 -0.05 -4.32
CA ASP A 142 20.53 1.03 -5.16
C ASP A 142 19.87 1.03 -6.55
N ASP A 143 19.67 -0.16 -7.13
CA ASP A 143 19.04 -0.36 -8.43
C ASP A 143 17.97 -1.47 -8.36
N PRO A 144 16.72 -1.14 -7.95
CA PRO A 144 15.65 -2.13 -7.87
C PRO A 144 15.31 -2.82 -9.21
N PRO A 145 15.34 -2.15 -10.38
CA PRO A 145 15.25 -2.81 -11.67
C PRO A 145 16.27 -3.93 -11.90
N ALA A 146 17.56 -3.67 -11.69
CA ALA A 146 18.61 -4.67 -11.89
C ALA A 146 18.42 -5.89 -10.97
N GLU A 147 18.08 -5.66 -9.70
CA GLU A 147 17.78 -6.74 -8.75
C GLU A 147 16.60 -7.60 -9.21
N VAL A 148 15.56 -6.99 -9.76
CA VAL A 148 14.38 -7.71 -10.24
C VAL A 148 14.68 -8.56 -11.47
N ASP A 149 15.55 -8.09 -12.36
CA ASP A 149 15.98 -8.87 -13.53
C ASP A 149 16.85 -10.08 -13.11
N GLU A 150 17.67 -9.92 -12.08
CA GLU A 150 18.40 -11.04 -11.48
C GLU A 150 17.44 -12.03 -10.79
N LEU A 151 16.47 -11.54 -10.00
CA LEU A 151 15.44 -12.38 -9.39
C LEU A 151 14.63 -13.15 -10.43
N ARG A 152 14.29 -12.54 -11.57
CA ARG A 152 13.63 -13.22 -12.68
C ARG A 152 14.50 -14.33 -13.28
N THR A 153 15.79 -14.09 -13.41
CA THR A 153 16.75 -15.07 -13.92
C THR A 153 16.86 -16.28 -12.99
N VAL A 154 16.98 -16.04 -11.68
CA VAL A 154 16.99 -17.09 -10.65
C VAL A 154 15.66 -17.86 -10.66
N ALA A 155 14.55 -17.15 -10.64
CA ALA A 155 13.22 -17.75 -10.64
C ALA A 155 12.92 -18.60 -11.88
N ALA A 156 13.47 -18.23 -13.05
CA ALA A 156 13.34 -19.02 -14.27
C ALA A 156 13.95 -20.43 -14.10
N ARG A 157 15.07 -20.54 -13.37
CA ARG A 157 15.72 -21.83 -13.08
C ARG A 157 14.84 -22.68 -12.16
N HIS A 158 14.30 -22.11 -11.09
CA HIS A 158 13.47 -22.84 -10.12
C HIS A 158 12.09 -23.23 -10.63
N ARG A 159 11.52 -22.43 -11.53
CA ARG A 159 10.21 -22.71 -12.11
C ARG A 159 10.26 -23.88 -13.10
N GLY A 160 11.45 -24.20 -13.65
CA GLY A 160 11.61 -25.19 -14.71
C GLY A 160 10.95 -24.79 -16.04
N MET A 161 10.55 -23.52 -16.19
CA MET A 161 9.91 -22.98 -17.39
C MET A 161 10.40 -21.54 -17.63
N THR A 162 10.51 -21.17 -18.91
CA THR A 162 10.77 -19.81 -19.35
C THR A 162 9.63 -18.87 -18.95
N TRP A 163 9.92 -17.61 -18.65
CA TRP A 163 8.91 -16.58 -18.39
C TRP A 163 8.22 -16.16 -19.69
N GLU A 164 7.38 -17.02 -20.23
CA GLU A 164 6.61 -16.71 -21.42
C GLU A 164 5.36 -15.88 -21.06
N PRO A 165 5.14 -14.74 -21.72
CA PRO A 165 3.94 -13.95 -21.54
C PRO A 165 2.69 -14.78 -21.85
N ARG A 166 1.80 -14.94 -20.88
CA ARG A 166 0.52 -15.64 -21.07
C ARG A 166 -0.56 -14.61 -21.35
N PRO A 167 -1.10 -14.52 -22.59
CA PRO A 167 -2.03 -13.46 -22.96
C PRO A 167 -3.29 -13.45 -22.07
N ALA A 168 -3.76 -14.63 -21.66
CA ALA A 168 -4.88 -14.75 -20.72
C ALA A 168 -4.59 -14.14 -19.35
N THR A 169 -3.38 -14.33 -18.80
CA THR A 169 -2.99 -13.76 -17.50
C THR A 169 -2.75 -12.25 -17.61
N GLU A 170 -2.14 -11.78 -18.70
CA GLU A 170 -2.02 -10.33 -18.97
C GLU A 170 -3.38 -9.64 -19.06
N ALA A 171 -4.35 -10.25 -19.74
CA ALA A 171 -5.71 -9.72 -19.82
C ALA A 171 -6.34 -9.61 -18.42
N ARG A 172 -6.17 -10.62 -17.56
CA ARG A 172 -6.62 -10.59 -16.15
C ARG A 172 -5.93 -9.47 -15.36
N ILE A 173 -4.61 -9.30 -15.54
CA ILE A 173 -3.82 -8.23 -14.90
C ILE A 173 -4.35 -6.86 -15.32
N ARG A 174 -4.55 -6.63 -16.63
CA ARG A 174 -5.08 -5.37 -17.19
C ARG A 174 -6.48 -5.09 -16.66
N ARG A 175 -7.37 -6.09 -16.64
CA ARG A 175 -8.74 -5.95 -16.13
C ARG A 175 -8.75 -5.55 -14.65
N ARG A 176 -7.93 -6.19 -13.82
CA ARG A 176 -7.80 -5.83 -12.39
C ARG A 176 -7.13 -4.48 -12.18
N ALA A 177 -6.17 -4.10 -13.02
CA ALA A 177 -5.57 -2.77 -12.98
C ALA A 177 -6.61 -1.68 -13.30
N ALA A 178 -7.43 -1.89 -14.33
CA ALA A 178 -8.53 -1.00 -14.68
C ALA A 178 -9.54 -0.85 -13.54
N HIS A 179 -9.95 -1.98 -12.93
CA HIS A 179 -10.87 -1.99 -11.79
C HIS A 179 -10.31 -1.22 -10.58
N ARG A 180 -9.02 -1.42 -10.25
CA ARG A 180 -8.36 -0.65 -9.19
C ARG A 180 -8.34 0.84 -9.50
N LYS A 181 -8.09 1.22 -10.76
CA LYS A 181 -8.10 2.64 -11.16
C LYS A 181 -9.49 3.26 -11.08
N ALA A 182 -10.53 2.51 -11.44
CA ALA A 182 -11.91 2.90 -11.23
C ALA A 182 -12.20 3.13 -9.73
N TRP A 183 -11.80 2.19 -8.88
CA TRP A 183 -11.96 2.31 -7.44
C TRP A 183 -11.22 3.52 -6.85
N GLU A 184 -9.95 3.74 -7.22
CA GLU A 184 -9.18 4.92 -6.82
C GLU A 184 -9.89 6.22 -7.21
N ARG A 185 -10.43 6.30 -8.43
CA ARG A 185 -11.16 7.48 -8.90
C ARG A 185 -12.48 7.67 -8.15
N ALA A 186 -13.19 6.59 -7.84
CA ALA A 186 -14.42 6.64 -7.03
C ALA A 186 -14.12 7.15 -5.61
N VAL A 187 -13.06 6.65 -4.98
CA VAL A 187 -12.61 7.13 -3.66
C VAL A 187 -12.25 8.62 -3.72
N THR A 188 -11.46 9.04 -4.70
CA THR A 188 -11.10 10.46 -4.84
C THR A 188 -12.33 11.33 -5.06
N GLY A 189 -13.27 10.92 -5.91
CA GLY A 189 -14.52 11.65 -6.13
C GLY A 189 -15.38 11.74 -4.86
N ALA A 190 -15.48 10.65 -4.10
CA ALA A 190 -16.19 10.65 -2.83
C ALA A 190 -15.53 11.56 -1.78
N LEU A 191 -14.19 11.64 -1.75
CA LEU A 191 -13.47 12.57 -0.88
C LEU A 191 -13.70 14.03 -1.26
N VAL A 192 -13.83 14.34 -2.56
CA VAL A 192 -14.20 15.69 -3.01
C VAL A 192 -15.61 16.05 -2.57
N VAL A 193 -16.57 15.12 -2.71
CA VAL A 193 -17.95 15.32 -2.23
C VAL A 193 -17.99 15.50 -0.71
N LEU A 194 -17.22 14.69 0.03
CA LEU A 194 -17.06 14.84 1.48
C LEU A 194 -16.51 16.21 1.85
N LEU A 195 -15.51 16.71 1.13
CA LEU A 195 -14.96 18.04 1.37
C LEU A 195 -16.01 19.14 1.12
N CYS A 196 -16.75 19.08 0.02
CA CYS A 196 -17.80 20.05 -0.30
C CYS A 196 -18.94 20.02 0.74
N THR A 197 -19.41 18.83 1.12
CA THR A 197 -20.47 18.67 2.13
C THR A 197 -20.00 19.08 3.53
N PHE A 198 -18.72 18.88 3.86
CA PHE A 198 -18.12 19.40 5.07
C PHE A 198 -18.12 20.93 5.11
N LEU A 199 -17.71 21.59 4.04
CA LEU A 199 -17.75 23.06 3.94
C LEU A 199 -19.20 23.59 4.04
N LEU A 200 -20.15 22.93 3.37
CA LEU A 200 -21.58 23.27 3.48
C LEU A 200 -22.09 23.09 4.91
N SER A 201 -21.68 22.01 5.59
CA SER A 201 -22.04 21.76 6.98
C SER A 201 -21.49 22.85 7.90
N LEU A 202 -20.28 23.37 7.66
CA LEU A 202 -19.73 24.48 8.44
C LEU A 202 -20.57 25.76 8.27
N VAL A 203 -20.99 26.06 7.04
CA VAL A 203 -21.88 27.20 6.78
C VAL A 203 -23.22 27.01 7.50
N LEU A 204 -23.82 25.83 7.38
CA LEU A 204 -25.12 25.52 8.00
C LEU A 204 -25.06 25.59 9.53
N VAL A 205 -23.99 25.11 10.16
CA VAL A 205 -23.82 25.21 11.61
C VAL A 205 -23.74 26.67 12.09
N ILE A 206 -23.29 27.58 11.24
CA ILE A 206 -23.24 29.02 11.57
C ILE A 206 -24.60 29.69 11.31
N THR A 207 -25.33 29.25 10.28
CA THR A 207 -26.57 29.91 9.83
C THR A 207 -27.85 29.31 10.41
N THR A 208 -27.79 28.09 10.95
CA THR A 208 -28.98 27.30 11.27
C THR A 208 -28.73 26.46 12.52
N ASP A 209 -29.73 26.40 13.40
CA ASP A 209 -29.62 25.68 14.67
C ASP A 209 -29.57 24.15 14.49
N ASP A 210 -30.22 23.62 13.46
CA ASP A 210 -30.33 22.17 13.18
C ASP A 210 -29.71 21.78 11.83
N ALA A 211 -28.37 21.82 11.75
CA ALA A 211 -27.66 21.30 10.58
C ALA A 211 -27.73 19.76 10.52
N PRO A 212 -28.20 19.13 9.43
CA PRO A 212 -28.29 17.67 9.30
C PRO A 212 -26.92 17.03 9.02
N ALA A 213 -26.02 17.09 10.01
CA ALA A 213 -24.61 16.73 9.88
C ALA A 213 -24.40 15.27 9.43
N LEU A 214 -25.22 14.32 9.90
CA LEU A 214 -25.11 12.91 9.49
C LEU A 214 -25.44 12.72 8.00
N LEU A 215 -26.46 13.42 7.49
CA LEU A 215 -26.82 13.36 6.07
C LEU A 215 -25.69 13.90 5.20
N LEU A 216 -25.14 15.06 5.59
CA LEU A 216 -24.08 15.76 4.87
C LEU A 216 -22.75 15.01 4.91
N LEU A 217 -22.29 14.59 6.10
CA LEU A 217 -20.93 14.09 6.29
C LEU A 217 -20.78 12.58 6.06
N LEU A 218 -21.87 11.81 6.11
CA LEU A 218 -21.82 10.35 5.97
C LEU A 218 -22.59 9.87 4.75
N TRP A 219 -23.90 10.14 4.70
CA TRP A 219 -24.78 9.53 3.70
C TRP A 219 -24.52 10.04 2.28
N ILE A 220 -24.36 11.35 2.09
CA ILE A 220 -24.10 11.92 0.76
C ILE A 220 -22.76 11.42 0.19
N PRO A 221 -21.62 11.47 0.91
CA PRO A 221 -20.36 10.92 0.42
C PRO A 221 -20.42 9.42 0.12
N LEU A 222 -21.13 8.65 0.95
CA LEU A 222 -21.30 7.21 0.75
C LEU A 222 -22.14 6.91 -0.50
N ALA A 223 -23.24 7.63 -0.72
CA ALA A 223 -24.07 7.50 -1.91
C ALA A 223 -23.30 7.90 -3.18
N ALA A 224 -22.55 9.01 -3.12
CA ALA A 224 -21.68 9.44 -4.21
C ALA A 224 -20.61 8.39 -4.53
N PHE A 225 -19.99 7.79 -3.51
CA PHE A 225 -19.04 6.70 -3.68
C PHE A 225 -19.68 5.50 -4.39
N ALA A 226 -20.85 5.06 -3.93
CA ALA A 226 -21.58 3.94 -4.53
C ALA A 226 -21.89 4.20 -6.01
N LEU A 227 -22.43 5.37 -6.34
CA LEU A 227 -22.76 5.75 -7.71
C LEU A 227 -21.52 5.86 -8.60
N LEU A 228 -20.46 6.52 -8.13
CA LEU A 228 -19.20 6.66 -8.88
C LEU A 228 -18.53 5.30 -9.10
N SER A 229 -18.51 4.44 -8.10
CA SER A 229 -17.93 3.09 -8.23
C SER A 229 -18.70 2.25 -9.25
N ALA A 230 -20.03 2.26 -9.20
CA ALA A 230 -20.89 1.55 -10.16
C ALA A 230 -20.68 2.06 -11.58
N PHE A 231 -20.69 3.38 -11.76
CA PHE A 231 -20.49 4.02 -13.06
C PHE A 231 -19.11 3.72 -13.65
N LEU A 232 -18.04 3.84 -12.86
CA LEU A 232 -16.68 3.59 -13.33
C LEU A 232 -16.45 2.10 -13.61
N HIS A 233 -17.04 1.18 -12.83
CA HIS A 233 -16.99 -0.25 -13.11
C HIS A 233 -17.67 -0.59 -14.43
N TRP A 234 -18.86 -0.04 -14.67
CA TRP A 234 -19.59 -0.22 -15.94
C TRP A 234 -18.78 0.31 -17.13
N ARG A 235 -18.17 1.49 -16.99
CA ARG A 235 -17.31 2.07 -18.03
C ARG A 235 -16.09 1.18 -18.32
N CYS A 236 -15.43 0.67 -17.27
CA CYS A 236 -14.30 -0.25 -17.44
C CYS A 236 -14.72 -1.56 -18.11
N ALA A 237 -15.89 -2.11 -17.78
CA ALA A 237 -16.40 -3.31 -18.44
C ALA A 237 -16.63 -3.08 -19.94
N ARG A 238 -17.20 -1.93 -20.32
CA ARG A 238 -17.39 -1.56 -21.75
C ARG A 238 -16.07 -1.41 -22.50
N THR A 239 -15.05 -0.79 -21.91
CA THR A 239 -13.75 -0.65 -22.58
C THR A 239 -13.04 -1.98 -22.81
N VAL A 240 -13.26 -2.97 -21.95
CA VAL A 240 -12.67 -4.30 -22.09
C VAL A 240 -13.43 -5.15 -23.12
N ALA A 241 -14.73 -4.94 -23.29
CA ALA A 241 -15.53 -5.66 -24.29
C ALA A 241 -15.22 -5.21 -25.73
N ASN A 242 -14.73 -3.97 -25.90
CA ASN A 242 -14.47 -3.37 -27.21
C ASN A 242 -12.99 -3.42 -27.63
N ALA A 243 -12.12 -4.05 -26.83
CA ALA A 243 -10.68 -4.13 -27.05
C ALA A 243 -10.26 -5.57 -27.33
#